data_AF-A0A7G8X580-F1
#
_entry.id   AF-A0A7G8X580-F1
#
_cell.length_a   1.000
_cell.length_b   1.000
_cell.length_c   1.000
_cell.angle_alpha   90.00
_cell.angle_beta   90.00
_cell.angle_gamma   90.00
#
_symmetry.space_group_name_H-M   'P 1'
#
loop_
_entity.id
_entity.type
_entity.pdbx_description
1 polymer ?
#
loop_
_entity_poly.entity_id
_entity_poly.type
_entity_poly.pdbx_seq_one_letter_code
_entity_poly.pdbx_strand_id
1 'polypeptide(L)'
;MVQQLTIFDAVPTIAFELGDTVEVVVNVQEKEVEDYYYLKLYEGSKGQIVKFLPLRQYEVLFAKSNQIRIFRHGELERGERG
;
A
#
# COMPACT_ATOMS: atom_id res chain seq x y z
N MET A 1 40.17 -15.10 -2.78
CA MET A 1 39.08 -15.04 -1.78
C MET A 1 38.06 -14.04 -2.28
N VAL A 2 36.91 -14.49 -2.78
CA VAL A 2 35.89 -13.61 -3.36
C VAL A 2 34.78 -13.47 -2.32
N GLN A 3 34.67 -12.30 -1.69
CA GLN A 3 33.56 -12.00 -0.80
C GLN A 3 32.35 -11.62 -1.67
N GLN A 4 31.38 -12.53 -1.76
CA GLN A 4 30.06 -12.20 -2.28
C GLN A 4 29.36 -11.30 -1.25
N LEU A 5 29.15 -10.03 -1.60
CA LEU A 5 28.17 -9.21 -0.89
C LEU A 5 26.80 -9.83 -1.12
N THR A 6 26.16 -10.33 -0.06
CA THR A 6 24.77 -10.77 -0.06
C THR A 6 23.89 -9.54 -0.27
N ILE A 7 23.54 -9.28 -1.53
CA ILE A 7 22.64 -8.20 -1.93
C ILE A 7 21.26 -8.56 -1.41
N PHE A 8 20.88 -7.94 -0.28
CA PHE A 8 19.54 -7.79 0.27
C PHE A 8 18.66 -9.05 0.33
N ASP A 9 18.51 -9.56 1.56
CA ASP A 9 17.34 -10.31 2.03
C ASP A 9 16.07 -9.46 1.82
N ALA A 10 15.62 -9.31 0.58
CA ALA A 10 14.32 -8.81 0.28
C ALA A 10 13.34 -9.90 0.71
N VAL A 11 12.89 -9.82 1.96
CA VAL A 11 11.70 -10.53 2.45
C VAL A 11 10.69 -10.45 1.31
N PRO A 12 10.19 -11.59 0.76
CA PRO A 12 9.25 -11.56 -0.34
C PRO A 12 8.07 -10.72 0.14
N THR A 13 8.03 -9.48 -0.34
CA THR A 13 6.95 -8.56 -0.03
C THR A 13 5.80 -9.15 -0.82
N ILE A 14 4.94 -9.92 -0.14
CA ILE A 14 3.85 -10.64 -0.78
C ILE A 14 3.06 -9.58 -1.54
N ALA A 15 3.18 -9.60 -2.87
CA ALA A 15 2.52 -8.63 -3.72
C ALA A 15 1.01 -8.79 -3.50
N PHE A 16 0.29 -7.67 -3.51
CA PHE A 16 -1.15 -7.75 -3.51
C PHE A 16 -1.66 -8.26 -4.87
N GLU A 17 -2.83 -8.88 -4.87
CA GLU A 17 -3.49 -9.37 -6.08
C GLU A 17 -4.66 -8.45 -6.50
N LEU A 18 -5.06 -8.53 -7.77
CA LEU A 18 -6.27 -7.83 -8.22
C LEU A 18 -7.47 -8.40 -7.48
N GLY A 19 -8.29 -7.52 -6.92
CA GLY A 19 -9.44 -7.89 -6.12
C GLY A 19 -9.14 -8.13 -4.64
N ASP A 20 -7.87 -8.05 -4.19
CA ASP A 20 -7.55 -8.10 -2.77
C ASP A 20 -8.17 -6.91 -2.02
N THR A 21 -8.72 -7.19 -0.84
CA THR A 21 -9.14 -6.17 0.11
C THR A 21 -7.93 -5.70 0.91
N VAL A 22 -7.68 -4.39 0.87
CA VAL A 22 -6.60 -3.73 1.59
C VAL A 22 -7.15 -2.66 2.51
N GLU A 23 -6.40 -2.35 3.55
CA GLU A 23 -6.67 -1.26 4.49
C GLU A 23 -5.57 -0.22 4.37
N VAL A 24 -5.94 1.06 4.33
CA VAL A 24 -4.97 2.15 4.28
C VAL A 24 -4.40 2.39 5.67
N VAL A 25 -3.07 2.37 5.75
CA VAL A 25 -2.31 2.64 6.97
C VAL A 25 -1.45 3.89 6.79
N VAL A 26 -1.41 4.72 7.83
CA VAL A 26 -0.57 5.92 7.84
C VAL A 26 0.81 5.54 8.36
N ASN A 27 1.70 5.19 7.45
CA ASN A 27 3.11 4.85 7.76
C ASN A 27 4.10 5.99 7.48
N VAL A 28 3.59 7.21 7.25
CA VAL A 28 4.42 8.40 7.02
C VAL A 28 4.53 9.26 8.27
N GLN A 29 5.70 9.85 8.49
CA GLN A 29 5.89 10.80 9.60
C GLN A 29 5.14 12.10 9.29
N GLU A 30 4.56 12.73 10.32
CA GLU A 30 3.83 14.00 10.21
C GLU A 30 4.64 15.15 9.57
N LYS A 31 5.98 15.01 9.51
CA LYS A 31 6.89 15.94 8.85
C LYS A 31 6.69 16.01 7.32
N GLU A 32 6.16 14.96 6.71
CA GLU A 32 5.78 14.90 5.29
C GLU A 32 4.30 15.25 5.15
N VAL A 33 4.01 16.54 5.28
CA VAL A 33 2.68 17.10 5.55
C VAL A 33 1.63 16.72 4.49
N GLU A 34 1.99 16.74 3.20
CA GLU A 34 1.06 16.44 2.11
C GLU A 34 0.66 14.96 2.08
N ASP A 35 1.64 14.05 2.07
CA ASP A 35 1.40 12.60 2.08
C ASP A 35 0.68 12.18 3.38
N TYR A 36 1.03 12.79 4.52
CA TYR A 36 0.37 12.52 5.80
C TYR A 36 -1.11 12.87 5.78
N TYR A 37 -1.49 14.10 5.41
CA TYR A 37 -2.90 14.49 5.39
C TYR A 37 -3.70 13.75 4.33
N TYR A 38 -3.10 13.40 3.18
CA TYR A 38 -3.76 12.56 2.18
C TYR A 38 -4.08 11.17 2.75
N LEU A 39 -3.11 10.50 3.36
CA LEU A 39 -3.31 9.17 3.94
C LEU A 39 -4.25 9.21 5.15
N LYS A 40 -4.17 10.23 5.99
CA LYS A 40 -5.00 10.37 7.19
C LYS A 40 -6.50 10.43 6.89
N LEU A 41 -6.89 10.98 5.72
CA LEU A 41 -8.28 11.00 5.27
C LEU A 41 -8.85 9.59 5.00
N TYR A 42 -7.98 8.63 4.69
CA TYR A 42 -8.33 7.26 4.33
C TYR A 42 -7.86 6.25 5.38
N GLU A 43 -7.19 6.67 6.45
CA GLU A 43 -6.70 5.79 7.52
C GLU A 43 -7.80 4.87 8.05
N GLY A 44 -7.53 3.56 8.08
CA GLY A 44 -8.48 2.54 8.50
C GLY A 44 -9.61 2.26 7.50
N SER A 45 -9.61 2.92 6.34
CA SER A 45 -10.57 2.65 5.27
C SER A 45 -10.15 1.40 4.51
N LYS A 46 -11.12 0.51 4.31
CA LYS A 46 -10.96 -0.69 3.49
C LYS A 46 -11.38 -0.43 2.06
N GLY A 47 -10.54 -0.84 1.12
CA GLY A 47 -10.81 -0.76 -0.31
C GLY A 47 -10.32 -2.01 -1.03
N GLN A 48 -10.62 -2.09 -2.31
CA GLN A 48 -10.25 -3.22 -3.15
C GLN A 48 -9.25 -2.79 -4.22
N ILE A 49 -8.21 -3.58 -4.45
CA ILE A 49 -7.26 -3.30 -5.53
C ILE A 49 -7.91 -3.59 -6.87
N VAL A 50 -7.96 -2.57 -7.72
CA VAL A 50 -8.53 -2.66 -9.07
C VAL A 50 -7.47 -2.57 -10.16
N LYS A 51 -6.27 -2.07 -9.84
CA LYS A 51 -5.19 -1.94 -10.82
C LYS A 51 -3.80 -1.85 -10.17
N PHE A 52 -2.80 -2.33 -10.90
CA PHE A 52 -1.38 -2.14 -10.61
C PHE A 52 -0.79 -1.00 -11.43
N LEU A 53 0.04 -0.18 -10.78
CA LEU A 53 0.78 0.91 -11.37
C LEU A 53 2.29 0.69 -11.18
N PRO A 54 3.14 1.34 -12.01
CA PRO A 54 4.59 1.31 -11.81
C PRO A 54 5.00 1.75 -10.40
N LEU A 55 6.22 1.40 -10.00
CA LEU A 55 6.78 1.78 -8.69
C LEU A 55 5.99 1.24 -7.48
N ARG A 56 5.39 0.06 -7.61
CA ARG A 56 4.63 -0.62 -6.54
C ARG A 56 3.47 0.23 -6.00
N GLN A 57 2.74 0.86 -6.92
CA GLN A 57 1.54 1.63 -6.64
C GLN A 57 0.30 0.84 -7.05
N TYR A 58 -0.82 1.11 -6.38
CA TYR A 58 -2.08 0.39 -6.55
C TYR A 58 -3.22 1.39 -6.66
N GLU A 59 -4.13 1.18 -7.62
CA GLU A 59 -5.44 1.84 -7.59
C GLU A 59 -6.36 1.02 -6.67
N VAL A 60 -6.90 1.69 -5.66
CA VAL A 60 -7.79 1.12 -4.65
C VAL A 60 -9.16 1.77 -4.80
N LEU A 61 -10.19 0.93 -4.96
CA LEU A 61 -11.60 1.31 -5.00
C LEU A 61 -12.20 1.25 -3.60
N PHE A 62 -12.71 2.39 -3.13
CA PHE A 62 -13.48 2.46 -1.89
C PHE A 62 -14.97 2.37 -2.18
N ALA A 63 -15.58 1.22 -1.91
CA ALA A 63 -16.99 0.97 -2.20
C ALA A 63 -17.95 1.97 -1.52
N LYS A 64 -17.61 2.46 -0.32
CA LYS A 64 -18.43 3.42 0.44
C LYS A 64 -18.59 4.78 -0.27
N SER A 65 -17.53 5.25 -0.92
CA SER A 65 -17.50 6.56 -1.58
C SER A 65 -17.52 6.46 -3.10
N ASN A 66 -17.43 5.24 -3.65
CA ASN A 66 -17.22 4.97 -5.07
C ASN A 66 -16.04 5.75 -5.66
N GLN A 67 -14.99 5.97 -4.85
CA GLN A 67 -13.79 6.69 -5.26
C GLN A 67 -12.65 5.72 -5.53
N ILE A 68 -11.87 6.03 -6.56
CA ILE A 68 -10.58 5.38 -6.82
C ILE A 68 -9.47 6.34 -6.38
N ARG A 69 -8.50 5.78 -5.66
CA ARG A 69 -7.32 6.49 -5.17
C ARG A 69 -6.09 5.63 -5.36
N ILE A 70 -4.94 6.29 -5.45
CA ILE A 70 -3.65 5.63 -5.64
C ILE A 70 -2.93 5.60 -4.30
N PHE A 71 -2.35 4.44 -3.97
CA PHE A 71 -1.53 4.24 -2.78
C PHE A 71 -0.29 3.42 -3.12
N ARG A 72 0.79 3.66 -2.39
CA ARG A 72 2.03 2.89 -2.45
C ARG A 72 1.89 1.62 -1.62
N HIS A 73 2.70 0.62 -1.94
CA HIS A 73 2.66 -0.66 -1.22
C HIS A 73 2.76 -0.53 0.31
N GLY A 74 3.63 0.35 0.82
CA GLY A 74 3.83 0.55 2.26
C GLY A 74 2.74 1.35 2.97
N GLU A 75 1.78 1.90 2.21
CA GLU A 75 0.63 2.65 2.72
C GLU A 75 -0.61 1.75 2.84
N LEU A 76 -0.46 0.46 2.51
CA LEU A 76 -1.52 -0.54 2.48
C LEU A 76 -1.12 -1.75 3.32
N GLU A 77 -2.09 -2.31 4.02
CA GLU A 77 -1.98 -3.63 4.63
C GLU A 77 -3.07 -4.55 4.08
N ARG A 78 -2.82 -5.87 4.05
CA ARG A 78 -3.87 -6.84 3.73
C ARG A 78 -4.93 -6.70 4.81
N GLY A 79 -6.14 -6.32 4.43
CA GLY A 79 -7.27 -6.37 5.34
C GLY A 79 -7.55 -7.84 5.63
N GLU A 80 -7.44 -8.26 6.89
CA GLU A 80 -7.74 -9.64 7.26
C GLU A 80 -9.12 -10.02 6.71
N ARG A 81 -9.17 -11.12 5.93
CA ARG A 81 -10.42 -11.85 5.71
C ARG A 81 -10.79 -12.42 7.08
N GLY A 82 -11.84 -11.86 7.68
CA GLY A 82 -12.48 -12.46 8.85
C GLY A 82 -12.89 -13.91 8.59
#